data_AF-A0A820CZ43-F1
#
_entry.id   AF-A0A820CZ43-F1
#
_cell.length_a   1.000
_cell.length_b   1.000
_cell.length_c   1.000
_cell.angle_alpha   90.00
_cell.angle_beta   90.00
_cell.angle_gamma   90.00
#
_symmetry.space_group_name_H-M   'P 1'
#
loop_
_entity.id
_entity.type
_entity.pdbx_description
1 polymer ?
#
loop_
_entity_poly.entity_id
_entity_poly.type
_entity_poly.pdbx_seq_one_letter_code
_entity_poly.pdbx_strand_id
1 'polypeptide(L)'
;VKTDRLEFALNIDNLLDKNWTFEQLNKIFKILSQYKISPTPENQEKILLALDKPAENWLREVNRIAIETNFSEIGEIRNAAGLIEELGNINPKNEDLTNFRGINLLEIIEKIKSSDLISQVLDNTIKDQSIYITQWTKEQIRQWANIVKKNIDYWTKTNNFTIEALAVIKQANFLDTGFYLTDAQILSCLIALNTNVDKGRLLQVGTGEGKSTIISVLAVIHALKGKKVDIITSSPVLAERDAKEKEKFYSMFDLQCSDNNDKSIYLVGPKKCYRKEIVYGEATQFQFDTLRTEYAQLNTLDDRICEVAIVDEVD
;
A
#
# COMPACT_ATOMS: atom_id res chain seq x y z
N VAL A 1 2.26 -27.56 -11.18
CA VAL A 1 2.29 -26.07 -11.10
C VAL A 1 2.01 -25.37 -12.42
N LYS A 2 2.77 -25.55 -13.52
CA LYS A 2 2.40 -24.99 -14.85
C LYS A 2 1.24 -25.75 -15.51
N THR A 3 1.15 -27.06 -15.26
CA THR A 3 0.12 -27.97 -15.78
C THR A 3 -1.25 -27.71 -15.16
N ASP A 4 -1.33 -27.55 -13.83
CA ASP A 4 -2.59 -27.26 -13.12
C ASP A 4 -3.23 -25.93 -13.55
N ARG A 5 -2.41 -24.92 -13.90
CA ARG A 5 -2.88 -23.59 -14.32
C ARG A 5 -3.55 -23.61 -15.69
N LEU A 6 -3.03 -24.43 -16.60
CA LEU A 6 -3.60 -24.64 -17.93
C LEU A 6 -4.82 -25.56 -17.85
N GLU A 7 -4.81 -26.61 -17.02
CA GLU A 7 -5.99 -27.46 -16.80
C GLU A 7 -7.15 -26.69 -16.17
N PHE A 8 -6.91 -25.79 -15.21
CA PHE A 8 -7.97 -24.92 -14.66
C PHE A 8 -8.55 -23.99 -15.74
N ALA A 9 -7.68 -23.39 -16.57
CA ALA A 9 -8.07 -22.51 -17.67
C ALA A 9 -8.86 -23.23 -18.77
N LEU A 10 -8.43 -24.45 -19.10
CA LEU A 10 -9.01 -25.30 -20.13
C LEU A 10 -10.31 -25.97 -19.67
N ASN A 11 -10.50 -26.20 -18.36
CA ASN A 11 -11.75 -26.77 -17.81
C ASN A 11 -12.82 -25.71 -17.47
N ILE A 12 -12.52 -24.42 -17.64
CA ILE A 12 -13.58 -23.41 -17.71
C ILE A 12 -13.83 -23.17 -19.20
N ASP A 13 -14.52 -24.11 -19.84
CA ASP A 13 -14.82 -24.09 -21.28
C ASP A 13 -15.43 -22.72 -21.71
N ASN A 14 -16.18 -22.07 -20.82
CA ASN A 14 -16.82 -20.77 -21.03
C ASN A 14 -15.89 -19.53 -20.92
N LEU A 15 -14.61 -19.66 -20.53
CA LEU A 15 -13.69 -18.51 -20.48
C LEU A 15 -13.26 -18.07 -21.88
N LEU A 16 -13.19 -18.99 -22.84
CA LEU A 16 -12.82 -18.72 -24.22
C LEU A 16 -14.00 -18.26 -25.09
N ASP A 17 -15.23 -18.55 -24.66
CA ASP A 17 -16.47 -18.20 -25.38
C ASP A 17 -16.88 -16.72 -25.23
N LYS A 18 -16.19 -15.98 -24.36
CA LYS A 18 -16.38 -14.54 -24.16
C LYS A 18 -15.25 -13.74 -24.80
N ASN A 19 -15.57 -12.58 -25.36
CA ASN A 19 -14.60 -11.63 -25.97
C ASN A 19 -13.70 -10.95 -24.90
N TRP A 20 -12.93 -11.72 -24.14
CA TRP A 20 -11.97 -11.19 -23.17
C TRP A 20 -10.71 -10.69 -23.87
N THR A 21 -10.20 -9.56 -23.40
CA THR A 21 -8.85 -9.12 -23.77
C THR A 21 -7.78 -9.98 -23.09
N PHE A 22 -6.60 -10.06 -23.71
CA PHE A 22 -5.45 -10.75 -23.13
C PHE A 22 -5.09 -10.24 -21.72
N GLU A 23 -5.26 -8.94 -21.47
CA GLU A 23 -5.00 -8.33 -20.15
C GLU A 23 -5.98 -8.83 -19.09
N GLN A 24 -7.28 -8.95 -19.43
CA GLN A 24 -8.31 -9.46 -18.53
C GLN A 24 -8.07 -10.93 -18.18
N LEU A 25 -7.75 -11.77 -19.18
CA LEU A 25 -7.39 -13.17 -18.95
C LEU A 25 -6.17 -13.30 -18.03
N ASN A 26 -5.14 -12.49 -18.27
CA ASN A 26 -3.95 -12.50 -17.42
C ASN A 26 -4.27 -12.10 -15.95
N LYS A 27 -5.16 -11.14 -15.74
CA LYS A 27 -5.63 -10.75 -14.40
C LYS A 27 -6.40 -11.88 -13.71
N ILE A 28 -7.30 -12.57 -14.43
CA ILE A 28 -8.03 -13.75 -13.93
C ILE A 28 -7.02 -14.81 -13.48
N PHE A 29 -6.10 -15.20 -14.36
CA PHE A 29 -5.11 -16.23 -14.04
C PHE A 29 -4.18 -15.85 -12.90
N LYS A 30 -3.81 -14.57 -12.80
CA LYS A 30 -2.99 -14.07 -11.69
C LYS A 30 -3.71 -14.26 -10.35
N ILE A 31 -4.99 -13.91 -10.26
CA ILE A 31 -5.78 -14.08 -9.02
C ILE A 31 -5.93 -15.56 -8.68
N LEU A 32 -6.43 -16.37 -9.62
CA LEU A 32 -6.62 -17.81 -9.38
C LEU A 32 -5.34 -18.50 -8.93
N SER A 33 -4.21 -18.13 -9.53
CA SER A 33 -2.89 -18.64 -9.14
C SER A 33 -2.40 -18.10 -7.81
N GLN A 34 -2.59 -16.81 -7.52
CA GLN A 34 -2.14 -16.18 -6.27
C GLN A 34 -2.83 -16.83 -5.08
N TYR A 35 -4.12 -17.14 -5.23
CA TYR A 35 -4.93 -17.73 -4.17
C TYR A 35 -4.96 -19.25 -4.21
N LYS A 36 -4.32 -19.95 -5.16
CA LYS A 36 -4.29 -21.42 -5.24
C LYS A 36 -5.69 -22.07 -5.19
N ILE A 37 -6.68 -21.49 -5.85
CA ILE A 37 -8.06 -22.00 -5.84
C ILE A 37 -8.11 -23.41 -6.45
N SER A 38 -8.67 -24.38 -5.71
CA SER A 38 -8.87 -25.74 -6.21
C SER A 38 -9.90 -25.80 -7.34
N PRO A 39 -9.66 -26.54 -8.45
CA PRO A 39 -10.60 -26.72 -9.58
C PRO A 39 -11.79 -27.63 -9.24
N THR A 40 -12.52 -27.34 -8.17
CA THR A 40 -13.77 -28.06 -7.90
C THR A 40 -14.90 -27.52 -8.79
N PRO A 41 -15.89 -28.33 -9.18
CA PRO A 41 -17.05 -27.87 -9.94
C PRO A 41 -17.78 -26.68 -9.29
N GLU A 42 -17.84 -26.67 -7.96
CA GLU A 42 -18.45 -25.58 -7.17
C GLU A 42 -17.67 -24.25 -7.32
N ASN A 43 -16.34 -24.29 -7.24
CA ASN A 43 -15.51 -23.08 -7.41
C ASN A 43 -15.57 -22.58 -8.85
N GLN A 44 -15.62 -23.49 -9.82
CA GLN A 44 -15.79 -23.15 -11.23
C GLN A 44 -17.11 -22.42 -11.48
N GLU A 45 -18.22 -22.91 -10.93
CA GLU A 45 -19.54 -22.26 -11.04
C GLU A 45 -19.55 -20.87 -10.39
N LYS A 46 -18.98 -20.72 -9.19
CA LYS A 46 -18.86 -19.42 -8.51
C LYS A 46 -18.04 -18.43 -9.34
N ILE A 47 -16.90 -18.85 -9.88
CA ILE A 47 -16.04 -18.02 -10.72
C ILE A 47 -16.75 -17.64 -12.02
N LEU A 48 -17.49 -18.55 -12.64
CA LEU A 48 -18.28 -18.25 -13.84
C LEU A 48 -19.35 -17.17 -13.57
N LEU A 49 -20.11 -17.32 -12.49
CA LEU A 49 -21.09 -16.30 -12.06
C LEU A 49 -20.43 -14.95 -11.76
N ALA A 50 -19.22 -14.96 -11.21
CA ALA A 50 -18.45 -13.74 -10.98
C ALA A 50 -18.05 -13.05 -12.30
N LEU A 51 -17.63 -13.85 -13.28
CA LEU A 51 -17.23 -13.40 -14.62
C LEU A 51 -18.40 -12.96 -15.52
N ASP A 52 -19.65 -13.25 -15.14
CA ASP A 52 -20.86 -12.70 -15.77
C ASP A 52 -21.17 -11.26 -15.33
N LYS A 53 -20.53 -10.77 -14.26
CA LYS A 53 -20.69 -9.39 -13.82
C LYS A 53 -19.97 -8.41 -14.77
N PRO A 54 -20.38 -7.13 -14.81
CA PRO A 54 -19.69 -6.10 -15.59
C PRO A 54 -18.18 -6.06 -15.32
N ALA A 55 -17.40 -5.61 -16.31
CA ALA A 55 -15.93 -5.52 -16.28
C ALA A 55 -15.37 -4.91 -14.98
N GLU A 56 -16.09 -3.94 -14.42
CA GLU A 56 -15.73 -3.20 -13.19
C GLU A 56 -15.92 -4.03 -11.91
N ASN A 57 -16.74 -5.08 -11.95
CA ASN A 57 -17.18 -5.82 -10.77
C ASN A 57 -16.73 -7.28 -10.71
N TRP A 58 -16.43 -7.93 -11.85
CA TRP A 58 -16.03 -9.34 -11.83
C TRP A 58 -14.72 -9.56 -11.07
N LEU A 59 -13.75 -8.64 -11.17
CA LEU A 59 -12.44 -8.77 -10.51
C LEU A 59 -12.61 -8.84 -8.98
N ARG A 60 -13.48 -7.99 -8.44
CA ARG A 60 -13.84 -7.97 -7.02
C ARG A 60 -14.52 -9.27 -6.60
N GLU A 61 -15.41 -9.78 -7.44
CA GLU A 61 -16.16 -11.00 -7.15
C GLU A 61 -15.28 -12.26 -7.20
N VAL A 62 -14.41 -12.38 -8.21
CA VAL A 62 -13.44 -13.49 -8.30
C VAL A 62 -12.49 -13.47 -7.10
N ASN A 63 -12.06 -12.29 -6.65
CA ASN A 63 -11.24 -12.18 -5.44
C ASN A 63 -12.02 -12.58 -4.17
N ARG A 64 -13.29 -12.15 -4.03
CA ARG A 64 -14.13 -12.57 -2.90
C ARG A 64 -14.23 -14.09 -2.82
N ILE A 65 -14.53 -14.75 -3.95
CA ILE A 65 -14.59 -16.21 -4.02
C ILE A 65 -13.23 -16.83 -3.68
N ALA A 66 -12.14 -16.26 -4.19
CA ALA A 66 -10.78 -16.73 -3.90
C ALA A 66 -10.46 -16.73 -2.39
N ILE A 67 -10.94 -15.71 -1.67
CA ILE A 67 -10.80 -15.61 -0.22
C ILE A 67 -11.70 -16.64 0.47
N GLU A 68 -13.00 -16.66 0.16
CA GLU A 68 -13.97 -17.60 0.74
C GLU A 68 -13.57 -19.07 0.57
N THR A 69 -12.85 -19.41 -0.50
CA THR A 69 -12.47 -20.78 -0.83
C THR A 69 -11.24 -21.27 -0.07
N ASN A 70 -10.30 -20.38 0.27
CA ASN A 70 -9.01 -20.76 0.86
C ASN A 70 -8.90 -20.49 2.36
N PHE A 71 -9.76 -19.64 2.89
CA PHE A 71 -9.79 -19.32 4.30
C PHE A 71 -11.02 -20.00 4.91
N SER A 72 -10.80 -21.11 5.60
CA SER A 72 -11.84 -21.91 6.29
C SER A 72 -12.37 -21.26 7.57
N GLU A 73 -11.80 -20.12 7.97
CA GLU A 73 -12.34 -19.33 9.06
C GLU A 73 -13.52 -18.53 8.54
N ILE A 74 -14.65 -18.62 9.23
CA ILE A 74 -15.73 -17.64 9.16
C ILE A 74 -15.18 -16.37 9.81
N GLY A 75 -14.24 -15.71 9.14
CA GLY A 75 -13.80 -14.38 9.49
C GLY A 75 -14.96 -13.45 9.15
N GLU A 76 -15.65 -12.93 10.16
CA GLU A 76 -16.53 -11.80 9.93
C GLU A 76 -15.69 -10.70 9.26
N ILE A 77 -16.12 -10.20 8.10
CA ILE A 77 -15.53 -9.00 7.51
C ILE A 77 -15.76 -7.88 8.52
N ARG A 78 -14.74 -7.55 9.30
CA ARG A 78 -14.84 -6.51 10.33
C ARG A 78 -14.80 -5.16 9.64
N ASN A 79 -15.88 -4.40 9.78
CA ASN A 79 -15.90 -3.01 9.42
C ASN A 79 -15.08 -2.18 10.42
N ALA A 80 -14.84 -0.90 10.09
CA ALA A 80 -14.08 0.01 10.94
C ALA A 80 -14.55 0.04 12.41
N ALA A 81 -15.85 -0.08 12.68
CA ALA A 81 -16.40 -0.07 14.04
C ALA A 81 -15.97 -1.30 14.84
N GLY A 82 -16.11 -2.50 14.27
CA GLY A 82 -15.68 -3.73 14.92
C GLY A 82 -14.17 -3.76 15.19
N LEU A 83 -13.36 -3.27 14.25
CA LEU A 83 -11.90 -3.19 14.41
C LEU A 83 -11.48 -2.23 15.54
N ILE A 84 -12.11 -1.05 15.63
CA ILE A 84 -11.81 -0.08 16.69
C ILE A 84 -12.20 -0.63 18.07
N GLU A 85 -13.35 -1.29 18.16
CA GLU A 85 -13.80 -1.90 19.42
C GLU A 85 -12.80 -2.96 19.91
N GLU A 86 -12.43 -3.89 19.02
CA GLU A 86 -11.46 -4.95 19.29
C GLU A 86 -10.09 -4.39 19.69
N LEU A 87 -9.55 -3.42 18.94
CA LEU A 87 -8.27 -2.80 19.28
C LEU A 87 -8.28 -2.18 20.67
N GLY A 88 -9.37 -1.53 21.06
CA GLY A 88 -9.56 -0.99 22.40
C GLY A 88 -9.62 -2.08 23.47
N ASN A 89 -10.24 -3.23 23.17
CA ASN A 89 -10.35 -4.36 24.10
C ASN A 89 -9.01 -5.10 24.29
N ILE A 90 -8.21 -5.25 23.22
CA ILE A 90 -6.88 -5.89 23.26
C ILE A 90 -5.84 -4.97 23.94
N ASN A 91 -6.02 -3.65 23.86
CA ASN A 91 -5.09 -2.66 24.39
C ASN A 91 -5.69 -1.81 25.52
N PRO A 92 -6.21 -2.40 26.62
CA PRO A 92 -6.99 -1.69 27.63
C PRO A 92 -6.18 -0.63 28.41
N LYS A 93 -4.84 -0.71 28.36
CA LYS A 93 -3.92 0.22 29.03
C LYS A 93 -3.36 1.32 28.10
N ASN A 94 -3.70 1.30 26.82
CA ASN A 94 -3.23 2.29 25.86
C ASN A 94 -4.26 3.42 25.76
N GLU A 95 -4.07 4.47 26.55
CA GLU A 95 -5.01 5.61 26.61
C GLU A 95 -5.22 6.27 25.26
N ASP A 96 -4.23 6.31 24.37
CA ASP A 96 -4.41 6.85 23.01
C ASP A 96 -5.42 6.00 22.22
N LEU A 97 -5.32 4.66 22.30
CA LEU A 97 -6.22 3.73 21.62
C LEU A 97 -7.61 3.65 22.28
N THR A 98 -7.72 3.88 23.58
CA THR A 98 -9.03 3.93 24.25
C THR A 98 -9.70 5.30 24.04
N ASN A 99 -8.94 6.39 23.98
CA ASN A 99 -9.41 7.74 23.60
C ASN A 99 -9.73 7.87 22.12
N PHE A 100 -9.20 6.99 21.27
CA PHE A 100 -9.64 6.85 19.87
C PHE A 100 -11.10 6.40 19.72
N ARG A 101 -11.77 5.97 20.81
CA ARG A 101 -13.23 5.87 20.84
C ARG A 101 -13.92 7.24 20.85
N GLY A 102 -13.23 8.29 21.30
CA GLY A 102 -13.71 9.68 21.41
C GLY A 102 -13.25 10.62 20.28
N ILE A 103 -12.13 10.33 19.61
CA ILE A 103 -11.80 10.92 18.30
C ILE A 103 -12.65 10.19 17.27
N ASN A 104 -13.35 10.92 16.39
CA ASN A 104 -14.24 10.28 15.43
C ASN A 104 -13.47 9.63 14.25
N LEU A 105 -12.66 8.61 14.56
CA LEU A 105 -11.94 7.80 13.56
C LEU A 105 -12.90 7.16 12.56
N LEU A 106 -14.11 6.82 12.99
CA LEU A 106 -15.16 6.33 12.12
C LEU A 106 -15.55 7.38 11.08
N GLU A 107 -15.86 8.60 11.50
CA GLU A 107 -16.10 9.71 10.56
C GLU A 107 -14.89 9.98 9.65
N ILE A 108 -13.67 9.89 10.17
CA ILE A 108 -12.45 10.07 9.36
C ILE A 108 -12.34 8.96 8.31
N ILE A 109 -12.53 7.70 8.69
CA ILE A 109 -12.48 6.55 7.76
C ILE A 109 -13.58 6.67 6.71
N GLU A 110 -14.80 7.01 7.12
CA GLU A 110 -15.92 7.22 6.18
C GLU A 110 -15.64 8.39 5.24
N LYS A 111 -15.05 9.49 5.73
CA LYS A 111 -14.62 10.61 4.89
C LYS A 111 -13.53 10.22 3.88
N ILE A 112 -12.55 9.42 4.28
CA ILE A 112 -11.51 8.88 3.37
C ILE A 112 -12.14 7.96 2.33
N LYS A 113 -13.11 7.15 2.72
CA LYS A 113 -13.81 6.20 1.84
C LYS A 113 -14.79 6.88 0.90
N SER A 114 -15.30 8.06 1.27
CA SER A 114 -16.31 8.77 0.50
C SER A 114 -15.92 8.95 -0.96
N SER A 115 -16.92 8.80 -1.83
CA SER A 115 -16.76 8.98 -3.28
C SER A 115 -16.81 10.44 -3.69
N ASP A 116 -17.30 11.33 -2.82
CA ASP A 116 -17.53 12.75 -3.08
C ASP A 116 -16.41 13.66 -2.55
N LEU A 117 -15.30 13.09 -2.05
CA LEU A 117 -14.21 13.88 -1.51
C LEU A 117 -13.46 14.62 -2.63
N ILE A 118 -13.36 15.94 -2.47
CA ILE A 118 -12.62 16.83 -3.38
C ILE A 118 -11.35 17.31 -2.67
N SER A 119 -10.28 17.48 -3.43
CA SER A 119 -8.97 17.89 -2.92
C SER A 119 -8.89 19.38 -2.68
N GLN A 120 -8.51 19.76 -1.46
CA GLN A 120 -8.22 21.16 -1.12
C GLN A 120 -6.94 21.66 -1.77
N VAL A 121 -6.00 20.75 -2.08
CA VAL A 121 -4.73 21.06 -2.75
C VAL A 121 -4.95 21.45 -4.21
N LEU A 122 -5.74 20.65 -4.95
CA LEU A 122 -6.01 20.91 -6.37
C LEU A 122 -7.11 21.95 -6.58
N ASP A 123 -8.14 22.01 -5.73
CA ASP A 123 -9.23 23.00 -5.85
C ASP A 123 -8.72 24.45 -5.80
N ASN A 124 -7.67 24.72 -5.02
CA ASN A 124 -7.10 26.05 -4.90
C ASN A 124 -6.15 26.43 -6.06
N THR A 125 -5.76 25.48 -6.90
CA THR A 125 -4.71 25.67 -7.92
C THR A 125 -5.20 25.49 -9.36
N ILE A 126 -6.32 24.80 -9.58
CA ILE A 126 -6.86 24.52 -10.92
C ILE A 126 -8.32 24.99 -10.98
N LYS A 127 -8.58 26.04 -11.79
CA LYS A 127 -9.92 26.64 -11.99
C LYS A 127 -10.93 25.72 -12.69
N ASP A 128 -10.50 24.57 -13.19
CA ASP A 128 -11.33 23.66 -13.96
C ASP A 128 -11.42 22.30 -13.25
N GLN A 129 -12.59 22.12 -12.66
CA GLN A 129 -13.25 20.90 -12.23
C GLN A 129 -13.02 20.38 -10.79
N SER A 130 -14.12 20.50 -10.05
CA SER A 130 -14.55 19.78 -8.85
C SER A 130 -14.67 18.26 -9.09
N ILE A 131 -13.63 17.61 -9.62
CA ILE A 131 -13.61 16.17 -9.84
C ILE A 131 -13.26 15.49 -8.51
N TYR A 132 -14.12 14.56 -8.11
CA TYR A 132 -13.90 13.73 -6.94
C TYR A 132 -12.62 12.92 -7.07
N ILE A 133 -11.88 12.77 -5.96
CA ILE A 133 -10.60 12.04 -5.92
C ILE A 133 -10.72 10.62 -6.49
N THR A 134 -11.88 9.98 -6.34
CA THR A 134 -12.17 8.64 -6.88
C THR A 134 -12.17 8.54 -8.40
N GLN A 135 -12.27 9.66 -9.10
CA GLN A 135 -12.26 9.74 -10.57
C GLN A 135 -10.90 10.17 -11.11
N TRP A 136 -9.91 10.41 -10.25
CA TRP A 136 -8.62 10.91 -10.68
C TRP A 136 -7.84 9.89 -11.48
N THR A 137 -7.08 10.42 -12.44
CA THR A 137 -6.08 9.73 -13.24
C THR A 137 -4.71 9.76 -12.55
N LYS A 138 -3.76 8.95 -13.05
CA LYS A 138 -2.36 8.95 -12.58
C LYS A 138 -1.69 10.32 -12.72
N GLU A 139 -2.04 11.06 -13.77
CA GLU A 139 -1.50 12.41 -14.02
C GLU A 139 -1.99 13.41 -12.97
N GLN A 140 -3.26 13.36 -12.57
CA GLN A 140 -3.81 14.23 -11.52
C GLN A 140 -3.19 13.93 -10.16
N ILE A 141 -2.98 12.64 -9.84
CA ILE A 141 -2.28 12.23 -8.61
C ILE A 141 -0.84 12.78 -8.59
N ARG A 142 -0.14 12.72 -9.73
CA ARG A 142 1.22 13.26 -9.86
C ARG A 142 1.25 14.78 -9.71
N GLN A 143 0.30 15.49 -10.30
CA GLN A 143 0.17 16.94 -10.16
C GLN A 143 -0.10 17.34 -8.70
N TRP A 144 -1.02 16.65 -8.04
CA TRP A 144 -1.31 16.84 -6.61
C TRP A 144 -0.04 16.66 -5.76
N ALA A 145 0.67 15.55 -5.95
CA ALA A 145 1.91 15.26 -5.22
C ALA A 145 2.97 16.35 -5.42
N ASN A 146 3.10 16.88 -6.65
CA ASN A 146 4.03 17.96 -6.95
C ASN A 146 3.66 19.29 -6.26
N ILE A 147 2.37 19.60 -6.11
CA ILE A 147 1.94 20.81 -5.38
C ILE A 147 2.21 20.64 -3.88
N VAL A 148 1.93 19.46 -3.32
CA VAL A 148 2.23 19.13 -1.92
C VAL A 148 3.73 19.29 -1.65
N LYS A 149 4.59 18.65 -2.47
CA LYS A 149 6.05 18.72 -2.34
C LYS A 149 6.62 20.14 -2.48
N LYS A 150 5.98 21.02 -3.24
CA LYS A 150 6.40 22.44 -3.36
C LYS A 150 6.04 23.28 -2.13
N ASN A 151 5.02 22.88 -1.35
CA ASN A 151 4.49 23.64 -0.22
C ASN A 151 4.34 22.74 1.03
N ILE A 152 5.37 21.95 1.33
CA ILE A 152 5.34 20.93 2.38
C ILE A 152 4.93 21.53 3.73
N ASP A 153 5.55 22.63 4.14
CA ASP A 153 5.26 23.25 5.44
C ASP A 153 3.81 23.71 5.60
N TYR A 154 3.18 24.16 4.52
CA TYR A 154 1.81 24.61 4.53
C TYR A 154 0.85 23.42 4.61
N TRP A 155 0.99 22.47 3.69
CA TRP A 155 0.04 21.36 3.59
C TRP A 155 0.14 20.39 4.76
N THR A 156 1.35 20.06 5.20
CA THR A 156 1.54 19.07 6.27
C THR A 156 1.09 19.54 7.64
N LYS A 157 0.95 20.86 7.84
CA LYS A 157 0.38 21.47 9.06
C LYS A 157 -1.14 21.58 9.02
N THR A 158 -1.76 21.40 7.86
CA THR A 158 -3.22 21.43 7.73
C THR A 158 -3.84 20.17 8.33
N ASN A 159 -4.82 20.34 9.22
CA ASN A 159 -5.48 19.22 9.92
C ASN A 159 -6.09 18.15 8.99
N ASN A 160 -6.39 18.49 7.73
CA ASN A 160 -6.99 17.57 6.76
C ASN A 160 -5.99 16.85 5.85
N PHE A 161 -4.68 17.15 5.91
CA PHE A 161 -3.72 16.59 4.95
C PHE A 161 -3.69 15.05 4.97
N THR A 162 -3.69 14.44 6.15
CA THR A 162 -3.68 12.97 6.27
C THR A 162 -4.92 12.34 5.64
N ILE A 163 -6.09 12.96 5.80
CA ILE A 163 -7.36 12.49 5.24
C ILE A 163 -7.30 12.54 3.70
N GLU A 164 -6.89 13.69 3.16
CA GLU A 164 -6.79 13.86 1.71
C GLU A 164 -5.72 12.95 1.11
N ALA A 165 -4.53 12.89 1.71
CA ALA A 165 -3.45 12.01 1.27
C ALA A 165 -3.88 10.54 1.25
N LEU A 166 -4.56 10.05 2.30
CA LEU A 166 -5.10 8.69 2.32
C LEU A 166 -6.16 8.45 1.24
N ALA A 167 -7.01 9.42 0.95
CA ALA A 167 -7.99 9.30 -0.13
C ALA A 167 -7.34 9.27 -1.52
N VAL A 168 -6.30 10.09 -1.75
CA VAL A 168 -5.53 10.09 -3.01
C VAL A 168 -4.76 8.78 -3.15
N ILE A 169 -4.16 8.29 -2.07
CA ILE A 169 -3.47 6.99 -2.05
C ILE A 169 -4.42 5.82 -2.24
N LYS A 170 -5.64 5.89 -1.67
CA LYS A 170 -6.72 4.92 -1.92
C LYS A 170 -7.02 4.84 -3.42
N GLN A 171 -7.15 5.98 -4.09
CA GLN A 171 -7.33 6.00 -5.55
C GLN A 171 -6.10 5.46 -6.30
N ALA A 172 -4.90 5.82 -5.88
CA ALA A 172 -3.67 5.33 -6.50
C ALA A 172 -3.57 3.79 -6.41
N ASN A 173 -3.91 3.22 -5.25
CA ASN A 173 -3.92 1.78 -5.04
C ASN A 173 -4.94 1.08 -5.96
N PHE A 174 -6.11 1.69 -6.17
CA PHE A 174 -7.10 1.18 -7.12
C PHE A 174 -6.58 1.20 -8.57
N LEU A 175 -5.93 2.29 -8.99
CA LEU A 175 -5.36 2.40 -10.35
C LEU A 175 -4.16 1.47 -10.60
N ASP A 176 -3.48 1.02 -9.54
CA ASP A 176 -2.35 0.10 -9.64
C ASP A 176 -2.79 -1.38 -9.53
N THR A 177 -3.67 -1.69 -8.58
CA THR A 177 -4.02 -3.06 -8.21
C THR A 177 -5.44 -3.48 -8.63
N GLY A 178 -6.34 -2.52 -8.87
CA GLY A 178 -7.78 -2.75 -9.07
C GLY A 178 -8.60 -2.80 -7.77
N PHE A 179 -7.98 -2.55 -6.62
CA PHE A 179 -8.64 -2.63 -5.31
C PHE A 179 -8.47 -1.34 -4.50
N TYR A 180 -9.50 -0.94 -3.77
CA TYR A 180 -9.39 0.11 -2.76
C TYR A 180 -8.77 -0.43 -1.47
N LEU A 181 -8.24 0.46 -0.65
CA LEU A 181 -7.75 0.12 0.68
C LEU A 181 -8.91 -0.39 1.56
N THR A 182 -8.64 -1.42 2.37
CA THR A 182 -9.60 -1.95 3.34
C THR A 182 -9.69 -1.05 4.58
N ASP A 183 -10.76 -1.21 5.37
CA ASP A 183 -10.91 -0.51 6.65
C ASP A 183 -9.71 -0.79 7.59
N ALA A 184 -9.23 -2.05 7.62
CA ALA A 184 -8.04 -2.43 8.40
C ALA A 184 -6.77 -1.70 7.95
N GLN A 185 -6.56 -1.56 6.64
CA GLN A 185 -5.40 -0.86 6.09
C GLN A 185 -5.45 0.64 6.38
N ILE A 186 -6.61 1.28 6.19
CA ILE A 186 -6.80 2.71 6.48
C ILE A 186 -6.61 2.97 7.98
N LEU A 187 -7.25 2.18 8.83
CA LEU A 187 -7.15 2.29 10.29
C LEU A 187 -5.71 2.10 10.77
N SER A 188 -5.00 1.10 10.26
CA SER A 188 -3.59 0.87 10.57
C SER A 188 -2.72 2.08 10.23
N CYS A 189 -2.94 2.69 9.05
CA CYS A 189 -2.21 3.89 8.65
C CYS A 189 -2.54 5.08 9.56
N LEU A 190 -3.82 5.29 9.89
CA LEU A 190 -4.24 6.36 10.80
C LEU A 190 -3.58 6.20 12.18
N ILE A 191 -3.56 4.99 12.74
CA ILE A 191 -2.94 4.71 14.05
C ILE A 191 -1.42 4.95 14.00
N ALA A 192 -0.74 4.49 12.93
CA ALA A 192 0.69 4.71 12.76
C ALA A 192 1.05 6.19 12.59
N LEU A 193 0.20 6.97 11.93
CA LEU A 193 0.44 8.40 11.66
C LEU A 193 0.01 9.32 12.81
N ASN A 194 -0.89 8.87 13.69
CA ASN A 194 -1.45 9.65 14.79
C ASN A 194 -0.59 9.55 16.06
N THR A 195 0.72 9.71 15.91
CA THR A 195 1.66 9.68 17.03
C THR A 195 2.05 11.09 17.44
N ASN A 196 2.14 11.31 18.75
CA ASN A 196 3.03 12.35 19.28
C ASN A 196 4.42 12.08 18.70
N VAL A 197 5.04 13.12 18.15
CA VAL A 197 6.18 13.07 17.21
C VAL A 197 7.36 12.20 17.68
N ASP A 198 7.45 11.90 18.98
CA ASP A 198 8.57 11.18 19.60
C ASP A 198 8.34 9.67 19.83
N LYS A 199 7.19 9.09 19.45
CA LYS A 199 6.89 7.66 19.71
C LYS A 199 6.60 6.88 18.44
N GLY A 200 7.35 5.79 18.24
CA GLY A 200 7.02 4.74 17.26
C GLY A 200 5.83 3.87 17.71
N ARG A 201 5.26 3.10 16.79
CA ARG A 201 4.18 2.13 17.04
C ARG A 201 4.55 0.77 16.47
N LEU A 202 4.14 -0.28 17.18
CA LEU A 202 4.16 -1.65 16.69
C LEU A 202 2.73 -2.00 16.27
N LEU A 203 2.56 -2.39 15.00
CA LEU A 203 1.28 -2.81 14.44
C LEU A 203 1.32 -4.31 14.17
N GLN A 204 0.46 -5.07 14.86
CA GLN A 204 0.25 -6.47 14.55
C GLN A 204 -0.79 -6.58 13.43
N VAL A 205 -0.33 -6.94 12.23
CA VAL A 205 -1.17 -7.09 11.04
C VAL A 205 -1.13 -8.57 10.64
N GLY A 206 -2.30 -9.20 10.55
CA GLY A 206 -2.43 -10.60 10.16
C GLY A 206 -1.89 -10.87 8.75
N THR A 207 -1.37 -12.08 8.52
CA THR A 207 -0.94 -12.51 7.19
C THR A 207 -2.11 -12.45 6.21
N GLY A 208 -1.94 -11.77 5.09
CA GLY A 208 -3.00 -11.60 4.08
C GLY A 208 -3.78 -10.28 4.18
N GLU A 209 -3.68 -9.53 5.29
CA GLU A 209 -4.36 -8.23 5.47
C GLU A 209 -3.73 -7.08 4.67
N GLY A 210 -2.62 -7.36 3.97
CA GLY A 210 -1.94 -6.40 3.11
C GLY A 210 -0.91 -5.54 3.82
N LYS A 211 -0.07 -6.13 4.68
CA LYS A 211 1.06 -5.47 5.36
C LYS A 211 1.94 -4.66 4.39
N SER A 212 2.31 -5.24 3.25
CA SER A 212 3.09 -4.54 2.22
C SER A 212 2.38 -3.31 1.63
N THR A 213 1.04 -3.33 1.58
CA THR A 213 0.24 -2.16 1.18
C THR A 213 0.31 -1.08 2.25
N ILE A 214 0.11 -1.42 3.52
CA ILE A 214 0.20 -0.49 4.66
C ILE A 214 1.59 0.19 4.66
N ILE A 215 2.66 -0.58 4.52
CA ILE A 215 4.04 -0.05 4.43
C ILE A 215 4.16 0.95 3.28
N SER A 216 3.66 0.62 2.08
CA SER A 216 3.74 1.53 0.94
C SER A 216 2.92 2.82 1.10
N VAL A 217 1.77 2.75 1.77
CA VAL A 217 0.94 3.93 2.08
C VAL A 217 1.69 4.85 3.04
N LEU A 218 2.24 4.31 4.12
CA LEU A 218 3.04 5.05 5.10
C LEU A 218 4.27 5.69 4.45
N ALA A 219 4.97 4.95 3.60
CA ALA A 219 6.14 5.44 2.88
C ALA A 219 5.81 6.63 1.98
N VAL A 220 4.71 6.57 1.21
CA VAL A 220 4.25 7.71 0.39
C VAL A 220 3.96 8.93 1.27
N ILE A 221 3.21 8.77 2.36
CA ILE A 221 2.83 9.90 3.22
C ILE A 221 4.06 10.56 3.85
N HIS A 222 5.02 9.78 4.34
CA HIS A 222 6.26 10.32 4.90
C HIS A 222 7.14 10.97 3.84
N ALA A 223 7.28 10.37 2.66
CA ALA A 223 8.05 10.93 1.56
C ALA A 223 7.44 12.24 1.01
N LEU A 224 6.11 12.34 0.95
CA LEU A 224 5.41 13.59 0.60
C LEU A 224 5.60 14.70 1.64
N LYS A 225 5.90 14.33 2.90
CA LYS A 225 6.32 15.26 3.96
C LYS A 225 7.79 15.68 3.85
N GLY A 226 8.48 15.28 2.78
CA GLY A 226 9.90 15.58 2.55
C GLY A 226 10.86 14.66 3.29
N LYS A 227 10.37 13.64 4.01
CA LYS A 227 11.22 12.74 4.79
C LYS A 227 11.80 11.62 3.93
N LYS A 228 13.04 11.25 4.18
CA LYS A 228 13.66 10.03 3.68
C LYS A 228 13.15 8.81 4.47
N VAL A 229 12.63 7.82 3.75
CA VAL A 229 12.01 6.62 4.34
C VAL A 229 12.87 5.38 4.08
N ASP A 230 13.30 4.72 5.14
CA ASP A 230 14.00 3.44 5.11
C ASP A 230 13.04 2.32 5.51
N ILE A 231 12.77 1.39 4.59
CA ILE A 231 11.93 0.22 4.81
C ILE A 231 12.84 -0.97 5.03
N ILE A 232 12.85 -1.45 6.27
CA ILE A 232 13.69 -2.55 6.70
C ILE A 232 12.91 -3.86 6.55
N THR A 233 13.53 -4.82 5.89
CA THR A 233 12.97 -6.15 5.61
C THR A 233 13.91 -7.23 6.16
N SER A 234 13.40 -8.45 6.30
CA SER A 234 14.15 -9.59 6.84
C SER A 234 15.19 -10.17 5.86
N SER A 235 15.11 -9.85 4.57
CA SER A 235 16.12 -10.31 3.60
C SER A 235 16.29 -9.39 2.39
N PRO A 236 17.48 -9.38 1.75
CA PRO A 236 17.73 -8.57 0.56
C PRO A 236 16.83 -8.92 -0.63
N VAL A 237 16.43 -10.20 -0.75
CA VAL A 237 15.55 -10.67 -1.83
C VAL A 237 14.14 -10.08 -1.68
N LEU A 238 13.64 -9.97 -0.45
CA LEU A 238 12.36 -9.33 -0.18
C LEU A 238 12.44 -7.83 -0.44
N ALA A 239 13.51 -7.16 -0.01
CA ALA A 239 13.74 -5.74 -0.29
C ALA A 239 13.75 -5.44 -1.80
N GLU A 240 14.52 -6.19 -2.59
CA GLU A 240 14.61 -6.02 -4.05
C GLU A 240 13.25 -6.26 -4.72
N ARG A 241 12.54 -7.32 -4.33
CA ARG A 241 11.20 -7.63 -4.84
C ARG A 241 10.23 -6.48 -4.55
N ASP A 242 10.14 -6.05 -3.29
CA ASP A 242 9.13 -5.09 -2.86
C ASP A 242 9.39 -3.70 -3.42
N ALA A 243 10.66 -3.28 -3.51
CA ALA A 243 11.03 -2.04 -4.19
C ALA A 243 10.60 -2.06 -5.66
N LYS A 244 10.87 -3.16 -6.37
CA LYS A 244 10.51 -3.31 -7.78
C LYS A 244 8.99 -3.36 -7.99
N GLU A 245 8.26 -4.08 -7.14
CA GLU A 245 6.81 -4.17 -7.23
C GLU A 245 6.12 -2.83 -6.96
N LYS A 246 6.67 -2.01 -6.05
CA LYS A 246 6.09 -0.72 -5.66
C LYS A 246 6.59 0.47 -6.47
N GLU A 247 7.59 0.30 -7.34
CA GLU A 247 8.15 1.37 -8.18
C GLU A 247 7.07 2.13 -8.96
N LYS A 248 6.17 1.40 -9.64
CA LYS A 248 5.08 1.98 -10.42
C LYS A 248 4.11 2.78 -9.54
N PHE A 249 3.77 2.24 -8.37
CA PHE A 249 2.90 2.91 -7.42
C PHE A 249 3.52 4.22 -6.90
N TYR A 250 4.78 4.21 -6.48
CA TYR A 250 5.47 5.43 -6.03
C TYR A 250 5.63 6.48 -7.13
N SER A 251 5.85 6.05 -8.39
CA SER A 251 5.97 6.96 -9.54
C SER A 251 4.70 7.78 -9.82
N MET A 252 3.54 7.35 -9.32
CA MET A 252 2.29 8.11 -9.41
C MET A 252 2.34 9.39 -8.55
N PHE A 253 3.17 9.39 -7.51
CA PHE A 253 3.39 10.54 -6.61
C PHE A 253 4.67 11.31 -6.94
N ASP A 254 5.31 10.99 -8.08
CA ASP A 254 6.64 11.50 -8.43
C ASP A 254 7.67 11.24 -7.31
N LEU A 255 7.59 10.04 -6.72
CA LEU A 255 8.52 9.53 -5.73
C LEU A 255 9.31 8.38 -6.35
N GLN A 256 10.58 8.25 -5.96
CA GLN A 256 11.44 7.17 -6.41
C GLN A 256 11.78 6.23 -5.24
N CYS A 257 11.87 4.94 -5.55
CA CYS A 257 12.36 3.94 -4.62
C CYS A 257 13.56 3.18 -5.19
N SER A 258 14.30 2.51 -4.32
CA SER A 258 15.34 1.53 -4.66
C SER A 258 15.51 0.57 -3.48
N ASP A 259 16.22 -0.53 -3.69
CA ASP A 259 16.76 -1.34 -2.60
C ASP A 259 18.24 -1.00 -2.34
N ASN A 260 18.75 -1.34 -1.15
CA ASN A 260 20.17 -1.20 -0.78
C ASN A 260 21.02 -2.44 -1.09
N ASN A 261 20.46 -3.44 -1.76
CA ASN A 261 21.13 -4.67 -2.16
C ASN A 261 21.86 -4.52 -3.51
N ASP A 262 22.50 -3.37 -3.71
CA ASP A 262 23.29 -3.12 -4.91
C ASP A 262 24.54 -4.02 -4.90
N LYS A 263 24.63 -4.88 -5.92
CA LYS A 263 25.72 -5.85 -6.10
C LYS A 263 27.01 -5.22 -6.63
N SER A 264 27.00 -3.92 -6.95
CA SER A 264 28.20 -3.23 -7.40
C SER A 264 29.17 -2.96 -6.24
N ILE A 265 30.46 -2.99 -6.57
CA ILE A 265 31.53 -2.77 -5.60
C ILE A 265 31.73 -1.27 -5.43
N TYR A 266 31.26 -0.74 -4.31
CA TYR A 266 31.52 0.64 -3.91
C TYR A 266 32.77 0.68 -3.03
N LEU A 267 33.88 1.18 -3.56
CA LEU A 267 35.09 1.40 -2.76
C LEU A 267 34.98 2.71 -1.96
N VAL A 268 34.59 3.80 -2.62
CA VAL A 268 34.40 5.14 -2.04
C VAL A 268 33.22 5.80 -2.75
N GLY A 269 32.49 6.65 -2.03
CA GLY A 269 31.42 7.48 -2.57
C GLY A 269 30.02 6.90 -2.38
N PRO A 270 28.99 7.65 -2.77
CA PRO A 270 27.61 7.35 -2.43
C PRO A 270 27.03 6.22 -3.27
N LYS A 271 26.31 5.31 -2.61
CA LYS A 271 25.45 4.34 -3.29
C LYS A 271 24.25 5.06 -3.90
N LYS A 272 23.89 4.69 -5.13
CA LYS A 272 22.82 5.37 -5.89
C LYS A 272 21.44 5.27 -5.22
N CYS A 273 21.17 4.18 -4.50
CA CYS A 273 19.90 3.96 -3.81
C CYS A 273 19.60 5.05 -2.78
N TYR A 274 20.59 5.55 -2.05
CA TYR A 274 20.38 6.49 -0.95
C TYR A 274 19.93 7.89 -1.38
N ARG A 275 20.06 8.21 -2.69
CA ARG A 275 19.51 9.45 -3.27
C ARG A 275 17.98 9.43 -3.41
N LYS A 276 17.38 8.24 -3.37
CA LYS A 276 15.93 8.05 -3.54
C LYS A 276 15.17 8.46 -2.29
N GLU A 277 13.89 8.80 -2.41
CA GLU A 277 13.06 9.14 -1.24
C GLU A 277 12.84 7.90 -0.36
N ILE A 278 12.61 6.75 -1.00
CA ILE A 278 12.26 5.49 -0.32
C ILE A 278 13.36 4.46 -0.61
N VAL A 279 13.92 3.86 0.44
CA VAL A 279 14.94 2.80 0.30
C VAL A 279 14.46 1.55 1.03
N TYR A 280 14.31 0.45 0.32
CA TYR A 280 14.12 -0.87 0.91
C TYR A 280 15.48 -1.48 1.23
N GLY A 281 15.55 -2.30 2.27
CA GLY A 281 16.80 -2.99 2.55
C GLY A 281 16.72 -4.00 3.66
N GLU A 282 17.74 -4.83 3.73
CA GLU A 282 17.98 -5.65 4.92
C GLU A 282 18.61 -4.78 6.01
N ALA A 283 18.28 -5.05 7.28
CA ALA A 283 18.84 -4.34 8.43
C ALA A 283 20.37 -4.31 8.44
N THR A 284 21.01 -5.45 8.14
CA THR A 284 22.48 -5.57 8.16
C THR A 284 23.15 -4.70 7.09
N GLN A 285 22.52 -4.52 5.93
CA GLN A 285 23.04 -3.68 4.84
C GLN A 285 22.95 -2.19 5.20
N PHE A 286 21.85 -1.75 5.81
CA PHE A 286 21.76 -0.38 6.34
C PHE A 286 22.85 -0.13 7.39
N GLN A 287 23.02 -1.05 8.35
CA GLN A 287 24.07 -0.94 9.38
C GLN A 287 25.48 -0.86 8.76
N PHE A 288 25.77 -1.71 7.78
CA PHE A 288 27.06 -1.72 7.10
C PHE A 288 27.32 -0.40 6.35
N ASP A 289 26.33 0.10 5.62
CA ASP A 289 26.46 1.36 4.87
C ASP A 289 26.57 2.59 5.78
N THR A 290 25.90 2.57 6.94
CA THR A 290 26.08 3.57 8.00
C THR A 290 27.52 3.54 8.53
N LEU A 291 28.04 2.36 8.90
CA LEU A 291 29.43 2.23 9.36
C LEU A 291 30.44 2.69 8.30
N ARG A 292 30.20 2.38 7.03
CA ARG A 292 31.06 2.87 5.94
C ARG A 292 31.07 4.40 5.84
N THR A 293 29.95 5.04 6.15
CA THR A 293 29.82 6.50 6.10
C THR A 293 30.41 7.15 7.35
N GLU A 294 29.99 6.71 8.53
CA GLU A 294 30.35 7.34 9.80
C GLU A 294 31.74 6.95 10.30
N TYR A 295 32.08 5.66 10.22
CA TYR A 295 33.36 5.15 10.74
C TYR A 295 34.46 5.19 9.68
N ALA A 296 34.20 4.66 8.48
CA ALA A 296 35.22 4.59 7.43
C ALA A 296 35.32 5.86 6.58
N GLN A 297 34.43 6.85 6.78
CA GLN A 297 34.41 8.13 6.05
C GLN A 297 34.35 7.96 4.52
N LEU A 298 33.71 6.90 4.04
CA LEU A 298 33.61 6.56 2.62
C LEU A 298 32.42 7.24 1.93
N ASN A 299 31.66 8.08 2.65
CA ASN A 299 30.49 8.80 2.14
C ASN A 299 29.48 7.90 1.40
N THR A 300 29.16 6.72 1.96
CA THR A 300 28.30 5.72 1.29
C THR A 300 26.82 6.15 1.26
N LEU A 301 26.34 6.85 2.28
CA LEU A 301 24.96 7.35 2.38
C LEU A 301 24.73 8.70 1.68
N ASP A 302 25.77 9.34 1.14
CA ASP A 302 25.72 10.74 0.67
C ASP A 302 25.26 11.68 1.82
N ASP A 303 24.24 12.49 1.59
CA ASP A 303 23.58 13.36 2.55
C ASP A 303 22.36 12.71 3.23
N ARG A 304 22.07 11.43 2.96
CA ARG A 304 20.89 10.76 3.52
C ARG A 304 21.04 10.59 5.04
N ILE A 305 20.05 11.08 5.76
CA ILE A 305 19.81 10.78 7.18
C ILE A 305 18.55 9.90 7.26
N CYS A 306 18.56 8.90 8.13
CA CYS A 306 17.37 8.08 8.39
C CYS A 306 16.36 8.92 9.19
N GLU A 307 15.35 9.47 8.52
CA GLU A 307 14.30 10.29 9.15
C GLU A 307 13.08 9.47 9.57
N VAL A 308 12.79 8.38 8.85
CA VAL A 308 11.71 7.44 9.14
C VAL A 308 12.19 6.03 8.81
N ALA A 309 12.15 5.14 9.80
CA ALA A 309 12.33 3.70 9.60
C ALA A 309 10.99 2.98 9.74
N ILE A 310 10.62 2.16 8.76
CA ILE A 310 9.49 1.24 8.82
C ILE A 310 10.05 -0.18 8.80
N VAL A 311 9.87 -0.92 9.90
CA VAL A 311 10.43 -2.27 10.04
C VAL A 311 9.35 -3.30 9.76
N ASP A 312 9.55 -4.08 8.70
CA ASP A 312 8.79 -5.30 8.44
C ASP A 312 9.37 -6.46 9.26
N GLU A 313 8.50 -7.35 9.74
CA GLU A 313 8.84 -8.53 10.57
C GLU A 313 9.79 -8.17 11.74
N VAL A 314 9.26 -7.41 12.72
CA VAL A 314 10.05 -6.90 13.87
C VAL A 314 10.23 -7.95 14.98
N ASP A 315 9.51 -9.05 14.91
CA ASP A 315 9.55 -10.19 15.83
C ASP A 315 10.85 -11.01 15.71
#